data_AF-A0A7G8DDJ0-F1
#
_entry.id   AF-A0A7G8DDJ0-F1
#
_cell.length_a   1.000
_cell.length_b   1.000
_cell.length_c   1.000
_cell.angle_alpha   90.00
_cell.angle_beta   90.00
_cell.angle_gamma   90.00
#
_symmetry.space_group_name_H-M   'P 1'
#
loop_
_entity.id
_entity.type
_entity.pdbx_description
1 polymer ?
#
loop_
_entity_poly.entity_id
_entity_poly.type
_entity_poly.pdbx_seq_one_letter_code
_entity_poly.pdbx_strand_id
1 'polypeptide(L)'
;MNIAQIEEALLAPCMDAVIAVTERYQFLEIHRGARVFTAYREIDHVMYLGFHNDLSDQALKQLRERGFQLLEAREGTRREHRLLLLTLKEIGYSHSYGEGYYEASRSLARHLRNLGWPLGALVQLLSRPHINREDPTS
;
A
#
# COMPACT_ATOMS: atom_id res chain seq x y z
N MET A 1 22.08 4.32 -30.85
CA MET A 1 21.27 3.27 -30.20
C MET A 1 20.42 2.63 -31.30
N ASN A 2 20.63 1.36 -31.60
CA ASN A 2 19.90 0.64 -32.66
C ASN A 2 18.58 0.07 -32.09
N ILE A 3 17.49 0.09 -32.85
CA ILE A 3 16.17 -0.43 -32.44
C ILE A 3 16.28 -1.87 -31.93
N ALA A 4 17.05 -2.73 -32.60
CA ALA A 4 17.27 -4.11 -32.19
C ALA A 4 17.87 -4.25 -30.77
N GLN A 5 18.75 -3.31 -30.37
CA GLN A 5 19.34 -3.31 -29.03
C GLN A 5 18.34 -2.87 -27.95
N ILE A 6 17.39 -2.01 -28.33
CA ILE A 6 16.29 -1.59 -27.44
C ILE A 6 15.34 -2.77 -27.23
N GLU A 7 14.96 -3.45 -28.32
CA GLU A 7 14.08 -4.62 -28.25
C GLU A 7 14.70 -5.72 -27.38
N GLU A 8 15.98 -6.04 -27.59
CA GLU A 8 16.69 -7.03 -26.78
C GLU A 8 16.75 -6.64 -25.29
N ALA A 9 17.00 -5.37 -24.98
CA ALA A 9 17.01 -4.87 -23.61
C ALA A 9 15.63 -4.88 -22.93
N LEU A 10 14.55 -4.78 -23.71
CA LEU A 10 13.17 -4.82 -23.20
C LEU A 10 12.65 -6.23 -22.95
N LEU A 11 13.24 -7.27 -23.56
CA LEU A 11 12.77 -8.66 -23.40
C LEU A 11 12.76 -9.09 -21.93
N ALA A 12 13.85 -8.89 -21.21
CA ALA A 12 13.96 -9.28 -19.80
C ALA A 12 12.90 -8.59 -18.89
N PRO A 13 12.79 -7.24 -18.87
CA PRO A 13 11.79 -6.58 -18.03
C PRO A 13 10.34 -6.88 -18.47
N CYS A 14 10.08 -7.10 -19.76
CA CYS A 14 8.78 -7.55 -20.22
C CYS A 14 8.44 -8.95 -19.68
N MET A 15 9.39 -9.89 -19.71
CA MET A 15 9.20 -11.24 -19.16
C MET A 15 8.98 -11.19 -17.65
N ASP A 16 9.74 -10.40 -16.91
CA ASP A 16 9.56 -10.24 -15.47
C ASP A 16 8.17 -9.69 -15.12
N ALA A 17 7.66 -8.73 -15.91
CA ALA A 17 6.31 -8.21 -15.75
C ALA A 17 5.24 -9.28 -16.00
N VAL A 18 5.38 -10.08 -17.07
CA VAL A 18 4.47 -11.19 -17.39
C VAL A 18 4.48 -12.24 -16.29
N ILE A 19 5.66 -12.61 -15.79
CA ILE A 19 5.81 -13.55 -14.67
C ILE A 19 5.10 -13.00 -13.43
N ALA A 20 5.36 -11.75 -13.04
CA ALA A 20 4.75 -11.13 -11.87
C ALA A 20 3.22 -11.08 -11.95
N VAL A 21 2.67 -10.77 -13.13
CA VAL A 21 1.22 -10.76 -13.37
C VAL A 21 0.65 -12.18 -13.27
N THR A 22 1.30 -13.16 -13.90
CA THR A 22 0.82 -14.55 -13.92
C THR A 22 0.85 -15.16 -12.52
N GLU A 23 1.93 -14.98 -11.77
CA GLU A 23 2.05 -15.43 -10.38
C GLU A 23 0.99 -14.78 -9.49
N ARG A 24 0.70 -13.49 -9.69
CA ARG A 24 -0.36 -12.79 -8.96
C ARG A 24 -1.72 -13.45 -9.20
N TYR A 25 -2.07 -13.75 -10.45
CA TYR A 25 -3.34 -14.40 -10.78
C TYR A 25 -3.44 -15.79 -10.15
N GLN A 26 -2.43 -16.64 -10.34
CA GLN A 26 -2.38 -17.99 -9.77
C GLN A 26 -2.48 -17.97 -8.24
N PHE A 27 -1.79 -17.04 -7.58
CA PHE A 27 -1.86 -16.89 -6.13
C PHE A 27 -3.28 -16.54 -5.67
N LEU A 28 -3.93 -15.57 -6.31
CA LEU A 28 -5.26 -15.09 -5.90
C LEU A 28 -6.39 -16.07 -6.23
N GLU A 29 -6.22 -16.92 -7.24
CA GLU A 29 -7.16 -18.03 -7.50
C GLU A 29 -7.25 -19.00 -6.33
N ILE A 30 -6.11 -19.29 -5.69
CA ILE A 30 -5.99 -20.17 -4.53
C ILE A 30 -6.34 -19.42 -3.23
N HIS A 31 -5.92 -18.16 -3.10
CA HIS A 31 -6.04 -17.37 -1.87
C HIS A 31 -7.07 -16.25 -2.04
N ARG A 32 -8.34 -16.60 -2.26
CA ARG A 32 -9.40 -15.64 -2.56
C ARG A 32 -9.69 -14.62 -1.45
N GLY A 33 -9.30 -14.93 -0.20
CA GLY A 33 -9.41 -14.02 0.95
C GLY A 33 -8.23 -13.05 1.09
N ALA A 34 -7.17 -13.21 0.28
CA ALA A 34 -5.97 -12.41 0.42
C ALA A 34 -6.22 -10.95 0.04
N ARG A 35 -5.90 -10.03 0.96
CA ARG A 35 -6.15 -8.61 0.78
C ARG A 35 -4.94 -7.79 1.18
N VAL A 36 -4.66 -6.78 0.38
CA VAL A 36 -3.94 -5.60 0.83
C VAL A 36 -4.95 -4.56 1.29
N PHE A 37 -4.60 -3.76 2.30
CA PHE A 37 -5.54 -2.83 2.90
C PHE A 37 -4.88 -1.59 3.47
N THR A 38 -5.69 -0.56 3.67
CA THR A 38 -5.38 0.60 4.49
C THR A 38 -6.35 0.66 5.66
N ALA A 39 -5.80 0.71 6.87
CA ALA A 39 -6.55 1.04 8.07
C ALA A 39 -6.01 2.35 8.65
N TYR A 40 -6.85 3.06 9.39
CA TYR A 40 -6.52 4.38 9.94
C TYR A 40 -6.95 4.45 11.40
N ARG A 41 -6.11 5.08 12.21
CA ARG A 41 -6.37 5.34 13.61
C ARG A 41 -6.36 6.85 13.84
N GLU A 42 -7.48 7.36 14.33
CA GLU A 42 -7.72 8.80 14.43
C GLU A 42 -6.95 9.45 15.59
N ILE A 43 -6.79 8.76 16.72
CA ILE A 43 -6.20 9.34 17.95
C ILE A 43 -4.78 9.89 17.75
N ASP A 44 -4.01 9.28 16.84
CA ASP A 44 -2.62 9.62 16.55
C ASP A 44 -2.35 9.80 15.05
N HIS A 45 -3.42 9.89 14.24
CA HIS A 45 -3.35 10.05 12.79
C HIS A 45 -2.43 9.03 12.09
N VAL A 46 -2.44 7.77 12.53
CA VAL A 46 -1.60 6.73 11.92
C VAL A 46 -2.38 5.86 10.95
N MET A 47 -1.77 5.63 9.79
CA MET A 47 -2.19 4.65 8.81
C MET A 47 -1.45 3.33 9.02
N TYR A 48 -2.16 2.23 8.88
CA TYR A 48 -1.59 0.91 8.75
C TYR A 48 -1.83 0.40 7.32
N LEU A 49 -0.74 0.24 6.59
CA LEU A 49 -0.69 -0.32 5.24
C LEU A 49 -0.34 -1.80 5.37
N GLY A 50 -1.33 -2.67 5.22
CA GLY A 50 -1.24 -4.06 5.62
C GLY A 50 -1.53 -5.05 4.50
N PHE A 51 -1.16 -6.30 4.78
CA PHE A 51 -1.56 -7.47 4.03
C PHE A 51 -2.11 -8.53 4.99
N HIS A 52 -3.14 -9.24 4.57
CA HIS A 52 -3.65 -10.41 5.27
C HIS A 52 -3.96 -11.53 4.27
N ASN A 53 -3.62 -12.78 4.61
CA ASN A 53 -3.88 -13.93 3.74
C ASN A 53 -5.39 -14.23 3.58
N ASP A 54 -6.18 -13.87 4.60
CA ASP A 54 -7.63 -13.97 4.61
C ASP A 54 -8.24 -12.90 5.53
N LEU A 55 -8.66 -11.76 4.99
CA LEU A 55 -9.14 -10.63 5.80
C LEU A 55 -10.54 -10.90 6.37
N SER A 56 -10.60 -11.81 7.34
CA SER A 56 -11.82 -12.27 8.01
C SER A 56 -12.32 -11.31 9.09
N ASP A 57 -13.53 -11.54 9.58
CA ASP A 57 -14.13 -10.77 10.68
C ASP A 57 -13.25 -10.73 11.94
N GLN A 58 -12.53 -11.82 12.21
CA GLN A 58 -11.59 -11.89 13.33
C GLN A 58 -10.40 -10.97 13.13
N ALA A 59 -9.83 -10.91 11.92
CA ALA A 59 -8.74 -9.98 11.60
C ALA A 59 -9.22 -8.52 11.71
N LEU A 60 -10.44 -8.24 11.25
CA LEU A 60 -11.06 -6.92 11.38
C LEU A 60 -11.34 -6.56 12.85
N LYS A 61 -11.75 -7.53 13.68
CA LYS A 61 -11.93 -7.33 15.11
C LYS A 61 -10.62 -6.94 15.79
N GLN A 62 -9.52 -7.62 15.49
CA GLN A 62 -8.19 -7.31 16.02
C GLN A 62 -7.73 -5.89 15.62
N LEU A 63 -8.03 -5.44 14.40
CA LEU A 63 -7.75 -4.05 13.98
C LEU A 63 -8.54 -3.05 14.83
N ARG A 64 -9.85 -3.29 15.02
CA ARG A 64 -10.72 -2.42 15.82
C ARG A 64 -10.29 -2.36 17.29
N GLU A 65 -9.91 -3.49 17.88
CA GLU A 65 -9.40 -3.56 19.26
C GLU A 65 -8.12 -2.72 19.46
N ARG A 66 -7.35 -2.49 18.39
CA ARG A 66 -6.15 -1.62 18.38
C ARG A 66 -6.46 -0.16 18.00
N GLY A 67 -7.75 0.18 17.86
CA GLY A 67 -8.22 1.52 17.48
C GLY A 67 -8.16 1.82 15.98
N PHE A 68 -7.89 0.83 15.13
CA PHE A 68 -7.86 1.03 13.68
C PHE A 68 -9.22 0.78 13.05
N GLN A 69 -9.64 1.71 12.21
CA GLN A 69 -10.76 1.56 11.28
C GLN A 69 -10.23 1.15 9.91
N LEU A 70 -10.75 0.06 9.34
CA LEU A 70 -10.48 -0.28 7.95
C LEU A 70 -11.07 0.80 7.04
N LEU A 71 -10.25 1.39 6.17
CA LEU A 71 -10.71 2.37 5.19
C LEU A 71 -11.06 1.73 3.85
N GLU A 72 -10.16 0.89 3.35
CA GLU A 72 -10.36 0.15 2.10
C GLU A 72 -9.45 -1.08 2.06
N ALA A 73 -9.91 -2.11 1.33
CA ALA A 73 -9.15 -3.30 1.04
C ALA A 73 -9.42 -3.73 -0.41
N ARG A 74 -8.42 -4.33 -1.05
CA ARG A 74 -8.56 -4.98 -2.36
C ARG A 74 -7.79 -6.29 -2.41
N GLU A 75 -8.12 -7.13 -3.38
CA GLU A 75 -7.31 -8.30 -3.70
C GLU A 75 -5.85 -7.88 -3.93
N GLY A 76 -4.96 -8.58 -3.25
CA GLY A 76 -3.54 -8.35 -3.37
C GLY A 76 -2.73 -9.41 -2.65
N THR A 77 -1.44 -9.41 -2.96
CA THR A 77 -0.47 -10.41 -2.53
C THR A 77 0.49 -9.83 -1.51
N ARG A 78 1.17 -10.72 -0.76
CA ARG A 78 2.28 -10.32 0.13
C ARG A 78 3.41 -9.63 -0.64
N ARG A 79 3.62 -10.00 -1.91
CA ARG A 79 4.63 -9.38 -2.78
C ARG A 79 4.29 -7.91 -3.06
N GLU A 80 3.04 -7.61 -3.41
CA GLU A 80 2.58 -6.22 -3.60
C GLU A 80 2.78 -5.37 -2.34
N HIS A 81 2.43 -5.91 -1.17
CA HIS A 81 2.65 -5.22 0.12
C HIS A 81 4.14 -4.96 0.39
N ARG A 82 5.01 -5.96 0.19
CA ARG A 82 6.46 -5.79 0.36
C ARG A 82 7.04 -4.76 -0.60
N LEU A 83 6.63 -4.79 -1.87
CA LEU A 83 7.07 -3.82 -2.87
C LEU A 83 6.66 -2.40 -2.49
N LEU A 84 5.44 -2.21 -1.99
CA LEU A 84 5.00 -0.91 -1.46
C LEU A 84 5.94 -0.42 -0.35
N LEU A 85 6.19 -1.25 0.66
CA LEU A 85 6.99 -0.85 1.82
C LEU A 85 8.44 -0.50 1.43
N LEU A 86 9.04 -1.27 0.51
CA LEU A 86 10.34 -0.96 -0.07
C LEU A 86 10.32 0.38 -0.81
N THR A 87 9.32 0.58 -1.68
CA THR A 87 9.16 1.83 -2.44
C THR A 87 9.03 3.03 -1.51
N LEU A 88 8.19 2.93 -0.46
CA LEU A 88 8.00 4.01 0.52
C LEU A 88 9.29 4.32 1.28
N LYS A 89 10.06 3.30 1.64
CA LYS A 89 11.37 3.46 2.28
C LYS A 89 12.36 4.16 1.34
N GLU A 90 12.42 3.76 0.07
CA GLU A 90 13.32 4.35 -0.94
C GLU A 90 13.03 5.82 -1.22
N ILE A 91 11.75 6.22 -1.20
CA ILE A 91 11.33 7.62 -1.38
C ILE A 91 11.32 8.43 -0.06
N GLY A 92 11.80 7.84 1.04
CA GLY A 92 12.09 8.56 2.29
C GLY A 92 10.99 8.59 3.35
N TYR A 93 9.92 7.79 3.23
CA TYR A 93 8.94 7.69 4.31
C TYR A 93 9.44 6.79 5.45
N SER A 94 9.51 7.36 6.65
CA SER A 94 9.79 6.62 7.89
C SER A 94 8.52 6.05 8.50
N HIS A 95 8.62 4.85 9.09
CA HIS A 95 7.52 4.26 9.83
C HIS A 95 7.48 4.73 11.30
N SER A 96 6.29 4.81 11.90
CA SER A 96 6.10 5.32 13.27
C SER A 96 6.25 4.25 14.36
N TYR A 97 5.46 3.17 14.25
CA TYR A 97 5.41 2.09 15.26
C TYR A 97 6.05 0.77 14.80
N GLY A 98 6.53 0.73 13.55
CA GLY A 98 7.08 -0.44 12.90
C GLY A 98 6.68 -0.53 11.44
N GLU A 99 7.19 -1.51 10.73
CA GLU A 99 6.93 -1.69 9.29
C GLU A 99 5.41 -1.72 8.99
N GLY A 100 4.98 -0.89 8.04
CA GLY A 100 3.58 -0.74 7.66
C GLY A 100 2.81 0.38 8.37
N TYR A 101 3.34 0.96 9.45
CA TYR A 101 2.69 2.05 10.18
C TYR A 101 3.29 3.40 9.80
N TYR A 102 2.49 4.32 9.30
CA TYR A 102 2.94 5.63 8.81
C TYR A 102 2.04 6.75 9.33
N GLU A 103 2.60 7.93 9.59
CA GLU A 103 1.79 9.12 9.86
C GLU A 103 0.99 9.50 8.60
N ALA A 104 -0.28 9.84 8.79
CA ALA A 104 -1.18 10.20 7.71
C ALA A 104 -0.86 11.60 7.18
N SER A 105 -0.27 11.67 5.98
CA SER A 105 0.01 12.94 5.31
C SER A 105 -0.58 12.98 3.90
N ARG A 106 -0.81 14.20 3.39
CA ARG A 106 -1.30 14.42 2.02
C ARG A 106 -0.29 13.97 0.97
N SER A 107 1.01 14.17 1.26
CA SER A 107 2.11 13.70 0.41
C SER A 107 2.09 12.18 0.31
N LEU A 108 1.99 11.46 1.42
CA LEU A 108 1.94 10.00 1.43
C LEU A 108 0.70 9.47 0.71
N ALA A 109 -0.48 10.04 0.99
CA ALA A 109 -1.72 9.65 0.31
C ALA A 109 -1.66 9.85 -1.21
N ARG A 110 -0.95 10.88 -1.70
CA ARG A 110 -0.71 11.08 -3.14
C ARG A 110 0.17 9.98 -3.72
N HIS A 111 1.27 9.63 -3.08
CA HIS A 111 2.16 8.56 -3.53
C HIS A 111 1.43 7.21 -3.56
N LEU A 112 0.70 6.88 -2.50
CA LEU A 112 -0.09 5.65 -2.43
C LEU A 112 -1.15 5.56 -3.53
N ARG A 113 -1.80 6.68 -3.87
CA ARG A 113 -2.76 6.74 -4.98
C ARG A 113 -2.08 6.46 -6.32
N ASN A 114 -0.92 7.06 -6.56
CA ASN A 114 -0.15 6.84 -7.79
C ASN A 114 0.32 5.39 -7.93
N LEU A 115 0.55 4.70 -6.80
CA LEU A 115 0.90 3.28 -6.74
C LEU A 115 -0.32 2.34 -6.82
N GLY A 116 -1.55 2.86 -6.96
CA GLY A 116 -2.76 2.03 -7.01
C GLY A 116 -3.05 1.29 -5.69
N TRP A 117 -2.64 1.85 -4.56
CA TRP A 117 -2.93 1.30 -3.24
C TRP A 117 -4.37 1.64 -2.80
N PRO A 118 -5.10 0.74 -2.11
CA PRO A 118 -6.45 1.03 -1.62
C PRO A 118 -6.40 2.06 -0.49
N LEU A 119 -7.04 3.21 -0.66
CA LEU A 119 -7.03 4.33 0.31
C LEU A 119 -8.42 4.69 0.83
N GLY A 120 -9.46 4.33 0.10
CA GLY A 120 -10.86 4.63 0.42
C GLY A 120 -11.07 6.11 0.71
N ALA A 121 -11.75 6.37 1.82
CA ALA A 121 -12.08 7.71 2.27
C ALA A 121 -10.91 8.49 2.90
N LEU A 122 -9.68 7.96 2.91
CA LEU A 122 -8.52 8.63 3.53
C LEU A 122 -8.35 10.07 3.02
N VAL A 123 -8.51 10.28 1.71
CA VAL A 123 -8.35 11.60 1.07
C VAL A 123 -9.35 12.61 1.65
N GLN A 124 -10.56 12.17 1.98
CA GLN A 124 -11.59 13.01 2.58
C GLN A 124 -11.26 13.30 4.05
N LEU A 125 -10.70 12.33 4.79
CA LEU A 125 -10.25 12.51 6.16
C LEU A 125 -9.09 13.52 6.26
N LEU A 126 -8.15 13.47 5.32
CA LEU A 126 -7.02 14.40 5.22
C LEU A 126 -7.42 15.83 4.80
N SER A 127 -8.62 16.00 4.28
CA SER A 127 -9.17 17.30 3.89
C SER A 127 -9.88 18.01 5.06
N ARG A 128 -10.11 17.31 6.18
CA ARG A 128 -10.66 17.92 7.40
C ARG A 128 -9.59 18.81 8.07
N PRO A 129 -9.96 19.99 8.61
CA PRO A 129 -9.01 21.00 9.08
C PRO A 129 -8.18 20.60 10.32
N HIS A 130 -8.26 19.35 10.78
CA HIS A 130 -7.42 18.84 11.89
C HIS A 130 -6.03 18.35 11.47
N ILE A 131 -5.69 18.38 10.18
CA ILE A 131 -4.38 17.94 9.69
C ILE A 131 -3.66 19.13 9.03
N ASN A 132 -3.27 20.09 9.87
CA ASN A 132 -2.19 21.03 9.59
C ASN A 132 -1.07 20.70 10.58
N ARG A 133 -0.24 19.73 10.23
CA ARG A 133 1.16 19.73 10.66
C ARG A 133 1.98 20.00 9.41
N GLU A 134 2.64 21.14 9.45
CA GLU A 134 3.48 21.68 8.39
C GLU A 134 4.55 20.65 8.01
N ASP A 135 4.64 20.30 6.73
CA ASP A 135 5.81 19.61 6.18
C ASP A 135 7.03 20.54 6.38
N PRO A 136 8.13 20.12 7.04
CA PRO A 136 9.34 20.90 7.04
C PRO A 136 10.06 20.62 5.71
N THR A 137 9.96 21.55 4.75
CA THR A 137 11.04 21.87 3.79
C THR A 137 10.59 23.03 2.88
N SER A 138 11.06 24.23 3.24
CA SER A 138 11.49 25.23 2.26
C SER A 138 12.79 24.78 1.58
#